data_AF-A0A1H7HL47-F1
#
_entry.id   AF-A0A1H7HL47-F1
#
_cell.length_a   1.000
_cell.length_b   1.000
_cell.length_c   1.000
_cell.angle_alpha   90.00
_cell.angle_beta   90.00
_cell.angle_gamma   90.00
#
_symmetry.space_group_name_H-M   'P 1'
#
loop_
_entity.id
_entity.type
_entity.pdbx_description
1 polymer ?
#
loop_
_entity_poly.entity_id
_entity_poly.type
_entity_poly.pdbx_seq_one_letter_code
_entity_poly.pdbx_strand_id
1 'polypeptide(L)'
;MRAGVLTASLLAVLCLGSGCSSSTCESVCEDANACEVNERPADVECTPYCEDVEAFQARAVQAGQEDCNGLFEAHLDCWESNASQICSKEFTGCTEAATAWRNCMGTYCKTDAGKTDVNCSGGNTRLLPF
;
A
#
# COMPACT_ATOMS: atom_id res chain seq x y z
N MET A 1 -31.65 37.97 18.82
CA MET A 1 -31.19 36.61 19.18
C MET A 1 -30.06 36.23 18.24
N ARG A 2 -29.10 35.45 18.75
CA ARG A 2 -27.70 35.34 18.33
C ARG A 2 -27.50 34.87 16.88
N ALA A 3 -26.45 35.41 16.27
CA ALA A 3 -25.78 34.90 15.08
C ALA A 3 -25.31 33.45 15.29
N GLY A 4 -25.46 32.62 14.27
CA GLY A 4 -24.89 31.28 14.18
C GLY A 4 -24.31 31.07 12.79
N VAL A 5 -23.18 31.72 12.50
CA VAL A 5 -22.29 31.33 11.41
C VAL A 5 -21.27 30.37 12.00
N LEU A 6 -21.32 29.10 11.61
CA LEU A 6 -20.17 28.18 11.63
C LEU A 6 -20.36 27.25 10.43
N THR A 7 -19.91 27.62 9.22
CA THR A 7 -18.64 27.11 8.66
C THR A 7 -18.43 25.61 8.95
N ALA A 8 -19.18 24.76 8.26
CA ALA A 8 -18.72 23.40 8.00
C ALA A 8 -17.68 23.49 6.88
N SER A 9 -16.44 23.77 7.30
CA SER A 9 -15.18 23.66 6.56
C SER A 9 -15.22 22.40 5.67
N LEU A 10 -15.16 22.51 4.35
CA LEU A 10 -13.92 22.74 3.60
C LEU A 10 -12.72 21.97 4.19
N LEU A 11 -12.83 20.64 4.30
CA LEU A 11 -11.72 19.74 4.64
C LEU A 11 -11.63 18.59 3.62
N ALA A 12 -11.82 18.89 2.34
CA ALA A 12 -11.76 17.89 1.27
C ALA A 12 -10.64 18.13 0.25
N VAL A 13 -9.73 19.08 0.47
CA VAL A 13 -8.72 19.43 -0.55
C VAL A 13 -7.38 19.80 0.09
N LEU A 14 -6.57 18.80 0.47
CA LEU A 14 -5.13 18.99 0.71
C LEU A 14 -4.24 17.89 0.08
N CYS A 15 -4.79 16.86 -0.57
CA CYS A 15 -4.00 15.81 -1.25
C CYS A 15 -3.77 16.11 -2.74
N LEU A 16 -3.53 17.37 -3.09
CA LEU A 16 -3.20 17.79 -4.46
C LEU A 16 -1.74 18.23 -4.51
N GLY A 17 -0.80 17.28 -4.60
CA GLY A 17 0.58 17.61 -4.98
C GLY A 17 1.70 16.69 -4.49
N SER A 18 1.48 15.93 -3.41
CA SER A 18 2.47 14.99 -2.86
C SER A 18 1.74 14.09 -1.86
N GLY A 19 1.92 12.79 -2.00
CA GLY A 19 1.05 11.70 -1.50
C GLY A 19 0.51 11.90 -0.09
N CYS A 20 -0.80 11.79 0.04
CA CYS A 20 -1.40 11.39 1.29
C CYS A 20 -1.40 9.87 1.25
N SER A 21 -0.44 9.22 1.90
CA SER A 21 -0.48 7.78 2.12
C SER A 21 -1.89 7.37 2.55
N SER A 22 -2.45 6.33 1.92
CA SER A 22 -3.69 5.70 2.37
C SER A 22 -3.63 5.45 3.89
N SER A 23 -4.55 6.05 4.66
CA SER A 23 -4.64 5.83 6.11
C SER A 23 -4.78 4.36 6.48
N THR A 24 -5.39 3.57 5.59
CA THR A 24 -5.53 2.12 5.75
C THR A 24 -4.19 1.40 5.58
N CYS A 25 -3.36 1.83 4.62
CA CYS A 25 -2.03 1.27 4.43
C CYS A 25 -1.16 1.46 5.68
N GLU A 26 -1.14 2.68 6.21
CA GLU A 26 -0.38 2.98 7.42
C GLU A 26 -0.90 2.17 8.62
N SER A 27 -2.23 2.10 8.81
CA SER A 27 -2.83 1.35 9.91
C SER A 27 -2.49 -0.14 9.87
N VAL A 28 -2.66 -0.80 8.72
CA VAL A 28 -2.35 -2.23 8.58
C VAL A 28 -0.86 -2.49 8.74
N CYS A 29 -0.01 -1.60 8.20
CA CYS A 29 1.42 -1.70 8.38
C CYS A 29 1.84 -1.56 9.85
N GLU A 30 1.27 -0.60 10.58
CA GLU A 30 1.55 -0.41 12.01
C GLU A 30 1.08 -1.60 12.84
N ASP A 31 -0.07 -2.19 12.51
CA ASP A 31 -0.53 -3.43 13.14
C ASP A 31 0.43 -4.60 12.87
N ALA A 32 1.00 -4.71 11.66
CA ALA A 32 2.02 -5.70 11.33
C ALA A 32 3.34 -5.44 12.08
N ASN A 33 3.74 -4.17 12.25
CA ASN A 33 4.89 -3.77 13.05
C ASN A 33 4.65 -3.92 14.56
N ALA A 34 3.42 -4.10 15.02
CA ALA A 34 3.13 -4.40 16.41
C ALA A 34 3.42 -5.88 16.76
N CYS A 35 3.50 -6.77 15.77
CA CYS A 35 3.86 -8.17 15.96
C CYS A 35 5.29 -8.34 16.49
N GLU A 36 5.59 -9.48 17.13
CA GLU A 36 6.95 -9.75 17.59
C GLU A 36 7.94 -9.78 16.41
N VAL A 37 9.22 -9.45 16.65
CA VAL A 37 10.26 -9.42 15.61
C VAL A 37 10.40 -10.76 14.88
N ASN A 38 10.10 -11.88 15.56
CA ASN A 38 10.13 -13.22 14.97
C ASN A 38 8.85 -13.55 14.17
N GLU A 39 7.81 -12.72 14.21
CA GLU A 39 6.51 -12.88 13.55
C GLU A 39 6.37 -12.01 12.30
N ARG A 40 7.21 -10.99 12.13
CA ARG A 40 7.25 -10.14 10.94
C ARG A 40 8.48 -10.42 10.05
N PRO A 41 8.36 -10.30 8.71
CA PRO A 41 9.49 -10.48 7.80
C PRO A 41 10.53 -9.36 7.89
N ALA A 42 10.11 -8.14 8.24
CA ALA A 42 10.96 -6.97 8.45
C ALA A 42 10.21 -5.90 9.26
N ASP A 43 10.96 -4.99 9.91
CA ASP A 43 10.42 -3.68 10.31
C ASP A 43 10.26 -2.80 9.07
N VAL A 44 9.09 -2.18 8.94
CA VAL A 44 8.78 -1.31 7.82
C VAL A 44 8.45 0.08 8.35
N GLU A 45 9.13 1.13 7.89
CA GLU A 45 8.66 2.48 8.17
C GLU A 45 7.36 2.72 7.36
N CYS A 46 6.21 2.74 8.04
CA CYS A 46 4.91 2.58 7.37
C CYS A 46 4.54 3.73 6.45
N THR A 47 4.73 4.98 6.89
CA THR A 47 4.49 6.16 6.04
C THR A 47 5.30 6.11 4.75
N PRO A 48 6.65 6.01 4.76
CA PRO A 48 7.42 5.98 3.52
C PRO A 48 7.15 4.74 2.68
N TYR A 49 6.82 3.59 3.29
CA TYR A 49 6.39 2.41 2.54
C TYR A 49 5.12 2.67 1.72
N CYS A 50 4.10 3.25 2.36
CA CYS A 50 2.84 3.55 1.68
C CYS A 50 3.02 4.60 0.58
N GLU A 51 3.84 5.63 0.81
CA GLU A 51 4.21 6.62 -0.22
C GLU A 51 4.96 5.95 -1.39
N ASP A 52 5.87 5.02 -1.10
CA ASP A 52 6.63 4.29 -2.11
C ASP A 52 5.75 3.39 -2.96
N VAL A 53 4.74 2.73 -2.36
CA VAL A 53 3.74 1.93 -3.10
C VAL A 53 2.94 2.83 -4.04
N GLU A 54 2.42 3.95 -3.56
CA GLU A 54 1.68 4.92 -4.39
C GLU A 54 2.54 5.46 -5.54
N ALA A 55 3.76 5.90 -5.24
CA ALA A 55 4.68 6.41 -6.23
C ALA A 55 5.09 5.34 -7.26
N PHE A 56 5.28 4.09 -6.83
CA PHE A 56 5.61 2.97 -7.70
C PHE A 56 4.48 2.64 -8.66
N GLN A 57 3.25 2.61 -8.18
CA GLN A 57 2.06 2.40 -9.01
C GLN A 57 1.87 3.56 -10.01
N ALA A 58 2.06 4.81 -9.56
CA ALA A 58 2.00 5.97 -10.44
C ALA A 58 3.04 5.90 -11.58
N ARG A 59 4.27 5.45 -11.29
CA ARG A 59 5.31 5.24 -12.31
C ARG A 59 4.93 4.13 -13.30
N ALA A 60 4.34 3.03 -12.81
CA ALA A 60 3.86 1.96 -13.68
C ALA A 60 2.76 2.43 -14.65
N VAL A 61 1.77 3.19 -14.14
CA VAL A 61 0.70 3.78 -14.96
C VAL A 61 1.28 4.76 -15.99
N GLN A 62 2.22 5.62 -15.58
CA GLN A 62 2.92 6.54 -16.51
C GLN A 62 3.70 5.80 -17.60
N ALA A 63 4.20 4.60 -17.30
CA ALA A 63 4.83 3.69 -18.26
C ALA A 63 3.84 2.87 -19.11
N GLY A 64 2.54 3.15 -19.02
CA GLY A 64 1.49 2.52 -19.80
C GLY A 64 1.06 1.14 -19.30
N GLN A 65 1.32 0.82 -18.03
CA GLN A 65 0.81 -0.39 -17.39
C GLN A 65 -0.60 -0.17 -16.84
N GLU A 66 -1.30 -1.28 -16.60
CA GLU A 66 -2.57 -1.28 -15.87
C GLU A 66 -2.38 -0.72 -14.45
N ASP A 67 -3.41 -0.04 -13.96
CA ASP A 67 -3.44 0.44 -12.59
C ASP A 67 -3.69 -0.73 -11.63
N CYS A 68 -2.71 -1.01 -10.77
CA CYS A 68 -2.74 -2.09 -9.80
C CYS A 68 -3.31 -1.65 -8.43
N ASN A 69 -3.74 -0.39 -8.26
CA ASN A 69 -4.13 0.16 -6.96
C ASN A 69 -5.30 -0.59 -6.33
N GLY A 70 -6.33 -0.94 -7.11
CA GLY A 70 -7.46 -1.71 -6.59
C GLY A 70 -7.08 -3.09 -6.06
N LEU A 71 -5.99 -3.69 -6.54
CA LEU A 71 -5.46 -4.96 -6.01
C LEU A 71 -4.70 -4.74 -4.70
N PHE A 72 -4.03 -3.60 -4.55
CA PHE A 72 -3.39 -3.24 -3.28
C PHE A 72 -4.44 -2.94 -2.21
N GLU A 73 -5.48 -2.17 -2.55
CA GLU A 73 -6.61 -1.89 -1.65
C GLU A 73 -7.30 -3.19 -1.22
N ALA A 74 -7.55 -4.14 -2.13
CA ALA A 74 -8.12 -5.43 -1.77
C ALA A 74 -7.24 -6.24 -0.80
N HIS A 75 -5.92 -6.08 -0.88
CA HIS A 75 -4.99 -6.68 0.09
C HIS A 75 -5.09 -6.01 1.46
N LEU A 76 -5.16 -4.67 1.51
CA LEU A 76 -5.36 -3.92 2.75
C LEU A 76 -6.71 -4.25 3.41
N ASP A 77 -7.79 -4.27 2.63
CA ASP A 77 -9.15 -4.60 3.10
C ASP A 77 -9.21 -6.02 3.70
N CYS A 78 -8.47 -6.96 3.10
CA CYS A 78 -8.36 -8.32 3.64
C CYS A 78 -7.72 -8.31 5.02
N TRP A 79 -6.64 -7.56 5.20
CA TRP A 79 -5.97 -7.47 6.49
C TRP A 79 -6.79 -6.72 7.52
N GLU A 80 -7.46 -5.63 7.15
CA GLU A 80 -8.39 -4.92 8.03
C GLU A 80 -9.51 -5.86 8.53
N SER A 81 -10.06 -6.67 7.63
CA SER A 81 -11.08 -7.68 7.98
C SER A 81 -10.56 -8.83 8.84
N ASN A 82 -9.24 -9.07 8.83
CA ASN A 82 -8.58 -10.17 9.52
C ASN A 82 -7.50 -9.67 10.50
N ALA A 83 -7.63 -8.46 11.05
CA ALA A 83 -6.57 -7.81 11.85
C ALA A 83 -6.12 -8.68 13.05
N SER A 84 -7.04 -9.46 13.65
CA SER A 84 -6.71 -10.42 14.72
C SER A 84 -5.71 -11.53 14.32
N GLN A 85 -5.50 -11.73 13.01
CA GLN A 85 -4.64 -12.75 12.45
C GLN A 85 -3.32 -12.18 11.90
N ILE A 86 -3.08 -10.87 12.00
CA ILE A 86 -1.94 -10.22 11.34
C ILE A 86 -0.57 -10.74 11.81
N CYS A 87 -0.47 -11.16 13.08
CA CYS A 87 0.74 -11.79 13.62
C CYS A 87 0.78 -13.32 13.48
N SER A 88 -0.29 -13.92 12.95
CA SER A 88 -0.40 -15.38 12.83
C SER A 88 0.40 -15.89 11.63
N LYS A 89 1.48 -16.64 11.91
CA LYS A 89 2.29 -17.31 10.87
C LYS A 89 1.54 -18.38 10.07
N GLU A 90 0.46 -18.89 10.64
CA GLU A 90 -0.35 -19.95 10.04
C GLU A 90 -1.50 -19.39 9.18
N PHE A 91 -1.83 -18.10 9.34
CA PHE A 91 -2.90 -17.47 8.58
C PHE A 91 -2.43 -17.10 7.18
N THR A 92 -3.11 -17.62 6.17
CA THR A 92 -2.79 -17.41 4.74
C THR A 92 -3.96 -16.78 3.97
N GLY A 93 -5.00 -16.32 4.68
CA GLY A 93 -6.25 -15.84 4.07
C GLY A 93 -6.07 -14.60 3.17
N CYS A 94 -5.04 -13.79 3.40
CA CYS A 94 -4.74 -12.60 2.58
C CYS A 94 -3.62 -12.80 1.56
N THR A 95 -3.06 -14.01 1.46
CA THR A 95 -1.97 -14.32 0.52
C THR A 95 -2.39 -14.17 -0.94
N GLU A 96 -3.64 -14.47 -1.29
CA GLU A 96 -4.15 -14.34 -2.66
C GLU A 96 -4.17 -12.87 -3.11
N ALA A 97 -4.74 -11.98 -2.30
CA ALA A 97 -4.78 -10.55 -2.60
C ALA A 97 -3.38 -9.93 -2.70
N ALA A 98 -2.48 -10.28 -1.77
CA ALA A 98 -1.06 -9.92 -1.84
C ALA A 98 -0.40 -10.39 -3.14
N THR A 99 -0.66 -11.64 -3.55
CA THR A 99 -0.08 -12.24 -4.77
C THR A 99 -0.63 -11.58 -6.03
N ALA A 100 -1.91 -11.24 -6.06
CA ALA A 100 -2.55 -10.55 -7.18
C ALA A 100 -1.88 -9.20 -7.44
N TRP A 101 -1.72 -8.37 -6.40
CA TRP A 101 -1.01 -7.09 -6.51
C TRP A 101 0.44 -7.26 -6.97
N ARG A 102 1.19 -8.18 -6.35
CA ARG A 102 2.58 -8.47 -6.72
C ARG A 102 2.73 -8.91 -8.18
N ASN A 103 1.81 -9.72 -8.68
CA ASN A 103 1.81 -10.17 -10.08
C ASN A 103 1.53 -9.02 -11.04
N CYS A 104 0.59 -8.14 -10.69
CA CYS A 104 0.29 -6.93 -11.45
C CYS A 104 1.55 -6.05 -11.56
N MET A 105 2.18 -5.68 -10.44
CA MET A 105 3.41 -4.89 -10.45
C MET A 105 4.61 -5.62 -11.04
N GLY A 106 4.66 -6.95 -10.94
CA GLY A 106 5.66 -7.79 -11.60
C GLY A 106 5.62 -7.67 -13.13
N THR A 107 4.46 -7.33 -13.71
CA THR A 107 4.35 -7.05 -15.15
C THR A 107 5.10 -5.77 -15.51
N TYR A 108 4.90 -4.69 -14.73
CA TYR A 108 5.69 -3.47 -14.86
C TYR A 108 7.20 -3.74 -14.71
N CYS A 109 7.61 -4.53 -13.72
CA CYS A 109 9.02 -4.83 -13.48
C CYS A 109 9.72 -5.63 -14.59
N LYS A 110 8.97 -6.22 -15.53
CA LYS A 110 9.53 -6.90 -16.72
C LYS A 110 9.74 -5.96 -17.91
N THR A 111 9.14 -4.76 -17.87
CA THR A 111 9.30 -3.73 -18.90
C THR A 111 10.68 -3.07 -18.83
N ASP A 112 11.08 -2.37 -19.89
CA ASP A 112 12.36 -1.63 -19.88
C ASP A 112 12.36 -0.48 -18.88
N ALA A 113 11.23 0.21 -18.69
CA ALA A 113 11.06 1.22 -17.64
C ALA A 113 11.24 0.60 -16.24
N GLY A 114 10.54 -0.52 -15.98
CA GLY A 114 10.61 -1.23 -14.71
C GLY A 114 12.01 -1.77 -14.38
N LYS A 115 12.83 -2.13 -15.37
CA LYS A 115 14.23 -2.57 -15.13
C LYS A 115 15.11 -1.48 -14.50
N THR A 116 14.75 -0.21 -14.66
CA THR A 116 15.46 0.94 -14.08
C THR A 116 14.81 1.45 -12.79
N ASP A 117 13.64 0.92 -12.42
CA ASP A 117 12.91 1.30 -11.22
C ASP A 117 13.54 0.66 -9.98
N VAL A 118 13.81 1.46 -8.95
CA VAL A 118 14.43 0.99 -7.70
C VAL A 118 13.58 -0.04 -6.98
N ASN A 119 12.25 -0.01 -7.18
CA ASN A 119 11.30 -0.93 -6.58
C ASN A 119 11.12 -2.22 -7.39
N CYS A 120 11.92 -2.43 -8.44
CA CYS A 120 11.96 -3.66 -9.21
C CYS A 120 13.29 -4.41 -9.02
N SER A 121 13.23 -5.74 -9.06
CA SER A 121 14.40 -6.63 -9.10
C SER A 121 14.05 -7.96 -9.76
N GLY A 122 14.82 -8.36 -10.77
CA GLY A 122 14.65 -9.66 -11.43
C GLY A 122 13.23 -9.91 -11.97
N GLY A 123 12.53 -8.86 -12.42
CA GLY A 123 11.15 -8.95 -12.91
C GLY A 123 10.07 -9.04 -11.83
N ASN A 124 10.41 -8.73 -10.57
CA ASN A 124 9.48 -8.71 -9.43
C ASN A 124 9.54 -7.37 -8.68
N THR A 125 8.47 -7.02 -7.98
CA THR A 125 8.48 -5.90 -7.01
C THR A 125 9.36 -6.24 -5.81
N ARG A 126 10.10 -5.23 -5.30
CA ARG A 126 10.83 -5.27 -4.02
C ARG A 126 9.95 -4.87 -2.85
N LEU A 127 8.90 -4.09 -3.10
CA LEU A 127 7.91 -3.75 -2.10
C LEU A 127 7.07 -5.00 -1.88
N LEU A 128 7.31 -5.68 -0.76
CA LEU A 128 6.54 -6.83 -0.34
C LEU A 128 5.34 -6.32 0.47
N PRO A 129 4.13 -6.83 0.20
CA PRO A 129 3.01 -6.67 1.12
C PRO A 129 3.33 -7.43 2.41
N PHE A 130 3.03 -6.82 3.56
CA PHE A 130 3.19 -7.41 4.91
C PHE A 130 2.26 -8.61 5.11
#